data_AF-T1AV98-F1
#
_entry.id   AF-T1AV98-F1
#
_cell.length_a   1.000
_cell.length_b   1.000
_cell.length_c   1.000
_cell.angle_alpha   90.00
_cell.angle_beta   90.00
_cell.angle_gamma   90.00
#
_symmetry.space_group_name_H-M   'P 1'
#
loop_
_entity.id
_entity.type
_entity.pdbx_description
1 polymer ?
#
loop_
_entity_poly.entity_id
_entity_poly.type
_entity_poly.pdbx_seq_one_letter_code
_entity_poly.pdbx_strand_id
1 'polypeptide(L)'
;EIAIEAVFKSWNSERAKAYREINGISDEMGTAVNVVAMIFGNMGNDSATGVAFTRDPNTGEKKLFAEYLTNAQGEDVVSGSRTPRSIDQLEKEYPVPMQT
;
A
#
# COMPACT_ATOMS: atom_id res chain seq x y z
N GLU A 1 16.37 10.92 12.68
CA GLU A 1 17.24 11.41 11.59
C GLU A 1 17.64 10.32 10.61
N ILE A 2 18.14 9.17 11.07
CA ILE A 2 18.61 8.04 10.24
C ILE A 2 17.63 7.63 9.11
N ALA A 3 16.32 7.55 9.37
CA ALA A 3 15.34 7.16 8.36
C ALA A 3 15.19 8.17 7.21
N ILE A 4 15.23 9.48 7.51
CA ILE A 4 15.11 10.55 6.50
C ILE A 4 16.33 10.51 5.58
N GLU A 5 17.53 10.43 6.16
CA GLU A 5 18.76 10.29 5.39
C GLU A 5 18.78 9.02 4.54
N ALA A 6 18.27 7.91 5.05
CA ALA A 6 18.20 6.65 4.31
C ALA A 6 17.33 6.79 3.05
N VAL A 7 16.23 7.55 3.11
CA VAL A 7 15.39 7.83 1.92
C VAL A 7 16.15 8.69 0.90
N PHE A 8 16.86 9.73 1.33
CA PHE A 8 17.66 10.52 0.38
C PHE A 8 18.80 9.72 -0.24
N LYS A 9 19.45 8.85 0.54
CA LYS A 9 20.49 7.94 0.04
C LYS A 9 19.91 6.91 -0.93
N SER A 10 18.69 6.42 -0.72
CA SER A 10 18.07 5.39 -1.56
C SER A 10 17.78 5.86 -3.00
N TRP A 11 17.57 7.17 -3.21
CA TRP A 11 17.47 7.76 -4.56
C TRP A 11 18.69 7.47 -5.42
N ASN A 12 19.87 7.38 -4.81
CA ASN A 12 21.13 7.13 -5.49
C ASN A 12 21.53 5.64 -5.49
N SER A 13 20.64 4.74 -5.11
CA SER A 13 20.89 3.30 -5.22
C SER A 13 20.98 2.86 -6.69
N GLU A 14 21.79 1.83 -6.96
CA GLU A 14 21.98 1.31 -8.32
C GLU A 14 20.66 0.84 -8.94
N ARG A 15 19.77 0.25 -8.13
CA ARG A 15 18.42 -0.14 -8.57
C ARG A 15 17.58 1.08 -8.99
N ALA A 16 17.64 2.18 -8.25
CA ALA A 16 16.89 3.39 -8.56
C ALA A 16 17.42 4.06 -9.84
N LYS A 17 18.74 4.15 -10.01
CA LYS A 17 19.36 4.70 -11.23
C LYS A 17 18.97 3.90 -12.48
N ALA A 18 19.10 2.57 -12.43
CA ALA A 18 18.73 1.71 -13.55
C ALA A 18 17.23 1.84 -13.89
N TYR A 19 16.36 1.91 -12.88
CA TYR A 19 14.93 2.11 -13.12
C TYR A 19 14.64 3.46 -13.78
N ARG A 20 15.32 4.54 -13.37
CA ARG A 20 15.16 5.87 -13.97
C ARG A 20 15.63 5.92 -15.42
N GLU A 21 16.77 5.30 -15.73
CA GLU A 21 17.28 5.21 -17.10
C GLU A 21 16.28 4.49 -18.02
N ILE A 22 15.75 3.34 -17.58
CA ILE A 22 14.77 2.56 -18.35
C ILE A 22 13.47 3.34 -18.59
N ASN A 23 13.03 4.15 -17.62
CA ASN A 23 11.75 4.86 -17.69
C ASN A 23 11.88 6.34 -18.11
N GLY A 24 13.09 6.81 -18.45
CA GLY A 24 13.34 8.20 -18.88
C GLY A 24 13.07 9.25 -17.78
N ILE A 25 13.32 8.92 -16.52
CA ILE A 25 13.11 9.83 -15.37
C ILE A 25 14.41 10.60 -15.10
N SER A 26 14.34 11.93 -15.00
CA SER A 26 15.52 12.78 -14.72
C SER A 26 16.10 12.53 -13.32
N ASP A 27 17.43 12.48 -13.23
CA ASP A 27 18.17 12.38 -11.97
C ASP A 27 17.99 13.61 -11.06
N GLU A 28 17.72 14.78 -11.64
CA GLU A 28 17.59 16.06 -10.94
C GLU A 28 16.27 16.17 -10.14
N MET A 29 15.31 15.27 -10.38
CA MET A 29 14.00 15.31 -9.71
C MET A 29 14.09 15.05 -8.20
N GLY A 30 15.03 14.21 -7.78
CA GLY A 30 15.20 13.81 -6.39
C GLY A 30 14.04 12.96 -5.84
N THR A 31 14.01 12.79 -4.52
CA THR A 31 12.93 12.12 -3.80
C THR A 31 12.55 12.91 -2.55
N ALA A 32 11.28 12.88 -2.18
CA ALA A 32 10.75 13.52 -0.96
C ALA A 32 10.55 12.49 0.16
N VAL A 33 10.44 12.97 1.39
CA VAL A 33 10.13 12.15 2.56
C VAL A 33 8.78 12.56 3.14
N ASN A 34 7.84 11.63 3.18
CA ASN A 34 6.55 11.84 3.83
C ASN A 34 6.61 11.33 5.28
N VAL A 35 6.27 12.20 6.23
CA VAL A 35 6.16 11.84 7.66
C VAL A 35 4.70 11.99 8.05
N VAL A 36 4.08 10.90 8.47
CA VAL A 36 2.65 10.82 8.77
C VAL A 36 2.43 10.24 10.15
N ALA A 37 1.32 10.60 10.79
CA ALA A 37 0.88 9.95 12.01
C ALA A 37 0.44 8.51 11.71
N MET A 38 0.79 7.58 12.60
CA MET A 38 0.45 6.17 12.43
C MET A 38 -1.01 5.89 12.78
N ILE A 39 -1.65 5.07 11.95
CA ILE A 39 -2.94 4.42 12.21
C ILE A 39 -2.71 2.92 12.12
N PHE A 40 -3.29 2.14 13.03
CA PHE A 40 -2.94 0.74 13.23
C PHE A 40 -4.08 -0.19 12.76
N GLY A 41 -3.83 -0.94 11.69
CA GLY A 41 -4.74 -2.00 11.22
C GLY A 41 -4.64 -3.31 12.03
N ASN A 42 -3.77 -3.36 13.03
CA ASN A 42 -3.39 -4.56 13.79
C ASN A 42 -3.67 -4.47 15.30
N MET A 43 -4.73 -3.75 15.70
CA MET A 43 -5.12 -3.62 17.12
C MET A 43 -6.24 -4.57 17.54
N GLY A 44 -6.66 -5.49 16.67
CA GLY A 44 -7.78 -6.40 16.93
C GLY A 44 -8.49 -6.83 15.65
N ASN A 45 -9.52 -7.65 15.81
CA ASN A 45 -10.34 -8.16 14.70
C ASN A 45 -11.34 -7.11 14.17
N ASP A 46 -11.45 -5.97 14.83
CA ASP A 46 -12.16 -4.77 14.40
C ASP A 46 -11.24 -3.77 13.69
N SER A 47 -9.96 -4.11 13.52
CA SER A 47 -8.97 -3.31 12.79
C SER A 47 -8.56 -4.03 11.50
N ALA A 48 -8.28 -3.27 10.44
CA ALA A 48 -7.86 -3.83 9.16
C ALA A 48 -6.98 -2.86 8.36
N THR A 49 -6.34 -3.41 7.33
CA THR A 49 -5.60 -2.70 6.29
C THR A 49 -5.99 -3.25 4.93
N GLY A 50 -5.90 -2.45 3.86
CA GLY A 50 -6.23 -2.92 2.52
C GLY A 50 -5.75 -2.00 1.41
N VAL A 51 -5.83 -2.49 0.19
CA VAL A 51 -5.49 -1.77 -1.05
C VAL A 51 -6.68 -1.89 -1.99
N ALA A 52 -7.03 -0.78 -2.64
CA ALA A 52 -8.17 -0.71 -3.54
C ALA A 52 -7.82 0.04 -4.83
N PHE A 53 -8.37 -0.46 -5.94
CA PHE A 53 -8.46 0.22 -7.22
C PHE A 53 -9.93 0.56 -7.47
N THR A 54 -10.19 1.79 -7.90
CA THR A 54 -11.56 2.27 -8.20
C THR A 54 -12.20 1.55 -9.40
N ARG A 55 -11.39 0.82 -10.17
CA ARG A 55 -11.75 -0.01 -11.33
C ARG A 55 -10.91 -1.28 -11.31
N ASP A 56 -11.33 -2.31 -12.03
CA ASP A 56 -10.54 -3.51 -12.20
C ASP A 56 -9.23 -3.17 -12.97
N PRO A 57 -8.04 -3.36 -12.38
CA PRO A 57 -6.77 -3.02 -13.02
C PRO A 57 -6.41 -3.94 -14.19
N ASN A 58 -7.03 -5.13 -14.30
CA ASN A 58 -6.75 -6.10 -15.37
C ASN A 58 -7.65 -5.88 -16.59
N THR A 59 -8.92 -5.54 -16.37
CA THR A 59 -9.94 -5.43 -17.44
C THR A 59 -10.37 -3.99 -17.74
N GLY A 60 -10.19 -3.07 -16.79
CA GLY A 60 -10.70 -1.69 -16.88
C GLY A 60 -12.19 -1.54 -16.57
N GLU A 61 -12.88 -2.63 -16.21
CA GLU A 61 -14.29 -2.60 -15.83
C GLU A 61 -14.52 -1.62 -14.67
N LYS A 62 -15.64 -0.89 -14.70
CA LYS A 62 -16.06 0.04 -13.65
C LYS A 62 -16.61 -0.72 -12.43
N LYS A 63 -15.78 -1.56 -11.82
CA LYS A 63 -16.04 -2.32 -10.60
C LYS A 63 -14.92 -2.05 -9.59
N LEU A 64 -15.29 -1.82 -8.33
CA LEU A 64 -14.32 -1.70 -7.24
C LEU A 64 -13.54 -3.02 -7.11
N PHE A 65 -12.22 -2.96 -7.20
CA PHE A 65 -11.34 -4.08 -6.95
C PHE A 65 -10.54 -3.77 -5.69
N ALA A 66 -10.72 -4.53 -4.61
CA ALA A 66 -9.95 -4.32 -3.39
C ALA A 66 -9.68 -5.61 -2.63
N GLU A 67 -8.58 -5.58 -1.89
CA GLU A 67 -8.11 -6.65 -1.02
C GLU A 67 -7.80 -6.09 0.37
N TYR A 68 -8.10 -6.86 1.42
CA TYR A 68 -7.88 -6.46 2.80
C TYR A 68 -7.42 -7.62 3.69
N LEU A 69 -6.82 -7.25 4.83
CA LEU A 69 -6.49 -8.15 5.92
C LEU A 69 -6.94 -7.55 7.24
N THR A 70 -7.64 -8.34 8.05
CA THR A 70 -7.97 -8.00 9.44
C THR A 70 -6.78 -8.28 10.35
N ASN A 71 -6.65 -7.45 11.38
CA ASN A 71 -5.58 -7.51 12.37
C ASN A 71 -4.19 -7.62 11.69
N ALA A 72 -3.87 -6.68 10.81
CA ALA A 72 -2.69 -6.68 9.95
C ALA A 72 -2.18 -5.25 9.67
N GLN A 73 -0.92 -5.13 9.25
CA GLN A 73 -0.36 -3.87 8.74
C GLN A 73 -0.11 -3.92 7.24
N GLY A 74 0.08 -2.76 6.60
CA GLY A 74 0.22 -2.68 5.14
C GLY A 74 1.33 -3.57 4.57
N GLU A 75 2.40 -3.81 5.34
CA GLU A 75 3.46 -4.75 4.98
C GLU A 75 2.95 -6.19 4.79
N ASP A 76 2.01 -6.65 5.62
CA ASP A 76 1.42 -8.00 5.52
C ASP A 76 0.64 -8.17 4.22
N VAL A 77 0.02 -7.09 3.73
CA VAL A 77 -0.71 -7.08 2.46
C VAL A 77 0.25 -7.18 1.28
N VAL A 78 1.38 -6.47 1.33
CA VAL A 78 2.34 -6.39 0.21
C VAL A 78 3.29 -7.60 0.16
N SER A 79 3.68 -8.13 1.32
CA SER A 79 4.58 -9.28 1.42
C SER A 79 3.95 -10.59 0.96
N GLY A 80 2.62 -10.68 0.95
CA GLY A 80 1.89 -11.90 0.59
C GLY A 80 2.04 -13.03 1.61
N SER A 81 2.51 -12.73 2.83
CA SER A 81 2.67 -13.71 3.92
C SER A 81 1.31 -14.29 4.36
N ARG A 82 0.24 -13.50 4.22
CA ARG A 82 -1.15 -13.89 4.45
C ARG A 82 -1.94 -13.69 3.17
N THR A 83 -2.82 -14.64 2.85
CA THR A 83 -3.74 -14.52 1.73
C THR A 83 -4.76 -13.40 2.00
N PRO A 84 -4.77 -12.32 1.19
CA PRO A 84 -5.73 -11.24 1.33
C PRO A 84 -7.16 -11.71 1.04
N ARG A 85 -8.14 -11.05 1.65
CA ARG A 85 -9.57 -11.26 1.40
C ARG A 85 -10.07 -10.25 0.38
N SER A 86 -10.99 -10.65 -0.49
CA SER A 86 -11.57 -9.72 -1.47
C SER A 86 -12.64 -8.82 -0.84
N ILE A 87 -12.88 -7.66 -1.45
CA ILE A 87 -13.91 -6.72 -0.98
C ILE A 87 -15.33 -7.33 -0.91
N ASP A 88 -15.63 -8.30 -1.78
CA ASP A 88 -16.92 -9.02 -1.78
C ASP A 88 -17.10 -9.88 -0.51
N GLN A 89 -16.01 -10.24 0.18
CA GLN A 89 -16.04 -10.93 1.48
C GLN A 89 -16.27 -9.95 2.63
N LEU A 90 -15.78 -8.71 2.49
CA LEU A 90 -15.95 -7.67 3.52
C LEU A 90 -17.43 -7.40 3.79
N GLU A 91 -18.24 -7.26 2.73
CA GLU A 91 -19.68 -7.02 2.85
C GLU A 91 -20.42 -8.15 3.60
N LYS A 92 -19.91 -9.38 3.48
CA LYS A 92 -20.48 -10.55 4.18
C LYS A 92 -20.05 -10.61 5.64
N GLU A 93 -18.79 -10.26 5.92
CA GLU A 93 -18.21 -10.34 7.26
C GLU A 93 -18.61 -9.15 8.15
N TYR A 94 -18.78 -7.98 7.54
CA TYR A 94 -19.14 -6.73 8.21
C TYR A 94 -20.31 -6.05 7.47
N PRO A 95 -21.55 -6.53 7.68
CA PRO A 95 -22.74 -6.00 7.00
C PRO A 95 -23.13 -4.58 7.44
N VAL A 96 -22.55 -4.10 8.54
CA VAL A 96 -22.66 -2.72 9.01
C VAL A 96 -21.31 -2.03 8.75
N PRO A 97 -21.28 -0.80 8.19
CA PRO A 97 -20.04 -0.07 8.03
C PRO A 97 -19.30 0.02 9.37
N MET A 98 -18.02 -0.34 9.40
CA MET A 98 -17.17 -0.04 10.56
C MET A 98 -17.23 1.47 10.79
N GLN A 99 -17.81 1.89 11.91
CA GLN A 99 -17.92 3.29 12.27
C GLN A 99 -16.51 3.83 12.52
N THR A 100 -16.20 4.96 11.88
CA THR A 100 -14.99 5.75 12.11
C THR A 100 -15.08 6.58 13.37
#